data_AF-A0A0U1YI79-F1
#
_entry.id   AF-A0A0U1YI79-F1
#
_cell.length_a   1.000
_cell.length_b   1.000
_cell.length_c   1.000
_cell.angle_alpha   90.00
_cell.angle_beta   90.00
_cell.angle_gamma   90.00
#
_symmetry.space_group_name_H-M   'P 1'
#
loop_
_entity.id
_entity.type
_entity.pdbx_description
1 polymer ?
#
loop_
_entity_poly.entity_id
_entity_poly.type
_entity_poly.pdbx_seq_one_letter_code
_entity_poly.pdbx_strand_id
1 'polypeptide(L)'
;YIADSFRPCFALECEAIKRVRDVMGLTNVEVMIPFVRTVGEAEQVIDILAENGLRRGERGLKVIMMCEIPSNALLADKFLEHVDGFSIGSNDMTQLTLGLDRDSGLIAHLFDERNEAVKALLAMAIAAARKAGKYVGICGQGPSDHPDFAAWLVEQGIDSVSLNPD
;
A
#
# COMPACT_ATOMS: atom_id res chain seq x y z
N TYR A 1 7.27 1.94 13.15
CA TYR A 1 7.94 0.62 13.02
C TYR A 1 9.45 0.73 13.28
N ILE A 2 10.19 1.54 12.52
CA ILE A 2 11.67 1.56 12.54
C ILE A 2 12.26 2.28 13.77
N ALA A 3 11.56 3.29 14.29
CA ALA A 3 12.04 4.06 15.43
C ALA A 3 12.23 3.18 16.68
N ASP A 4 13.44 3.18 17.24
CA ASP A 4 13.81 2.31 18.37
C ASP A 4 12.89 2.48 19.58
N SER A 5 12.44 3.71 19.85
CA SER A 5 11.50 4.01 20.93
C SER A 5 10.11 3.41 20.75
N PHE A 6 9.73 3.03 19.51
CA PHE A 6 8.43 2.45 19.17
C PHE A 6 8.52 0.99 18.73
N ARG A 7 9.71 0.39 18.63
CA ARG A 7 9.88 -1.04 18.29
C ARG A 7 9.09 -1.97 19.21
N PRO A 8 9.03 -1.77 20.55
CA PRO A 8 8.24 -2.64 21.41
C PRO A 8 6.74 -2.62 21.09
N CYS A 9 6.20 -1.47 20.67
CA CYS A 9 4.80 -1.35 20.27
C CYS A 9 4.52 -2.15 18.99
N PHE A 10 5.41 -2.04 17.99
CA PHE A 10 5.28 -2.80 16.74
C PHE A 10 5.42 -4.31 16.97
N ALA A 11 6.27 -4.73 17.91
CA ALA A 11 6.40 -6.14 18.29
C ALA A 11 5.10 -6.73 18.84
N LEU A 12 4.33 -5.95 19.62
CA LEU A 12 3.02 -6.37 20.12
C LEU A 12 2.00 -6.58 18.99
N GLU A 13 2.00 -5.70 17.96
CA GLU A 13 1.16 -5.90 16.77
C GLU A 13 1.57 -7.17 16.02
N CYS A 14 2.87 -7.42 15.87
CA CYS A 14 3.39 -8.63 15.25
C CYS A 14 2.99 -9.90 16.00
N GLU A 15 3.02 -9.88 17.33
CA GLU A 15 2.58 -11.00 18.17
C GLU A 15 1.11 -11.34 17.93
N ALA A 16 0.25 -10.32 17.84
CA ALA A 16 -1.17 -10.49 17.55
C ALA A 16 -1.40 -11.16 16.18
N ILE A 17 -0.71 -10.68 15.13
CA ILE A 17 -0.81 -11.26 13.78
C ILE A 17 -0.31 -12.70 13.77
N LYS A 18 0.80 -13.01 14.45
CA LYS A 18 1.30 -14.39 14.56
C LYS A 18 0.28 -15.28 15.24
N ARG A 19 -0.34 -14.85 16.32
CA ARG A 19 -1.38 -15.63 16.99
C ARG A 19 -2.55 -15.92 16.04
N VAL A 20 -3.02 -14.93 15.29
CA VAL A 20 -4.10 -15.09 14.31
C VAL A 20 -3.74 -16.13 13.24
N ARG A 21 -2.54 -16.04 12.67
CA ARG A 21 -2.13 -16.93 11.57
C ARG A 21 -1.70 -18.32 12.07
N ASP A 22 -0.84 -18.38 13.06
CA ASP A 22 -0.11 -19.58 13.46
C ASP A 22 -0.85 -20.40 14.52
N VAL A 23 -1.67 -19.76 15.36
CA VAL A 23 -2.43 -20.45 16.43
C VAL A 23 -3.89 -20.63 16.05
N MET A 24 -4.55 -19.59 15.51
CA MET A 24 -5.96 -19.69 15.11
C MET A 24 -6.14 -20.31 13.71
N GLY A 25 -5.06 -20.46 12.94
CA GLY A 25 -5.07 -21.09 11.61
C GLY A 25 -5.61 -20.20 10.48
N LEU A 26 -5.78 -18.90 10.71
CA LEU A 26 -6.32 -17.95 9.74
C LEU A 26 -5.22 -17.47 8.77
N THR A 27 -4.74 -18.42 7.96
CA THR A 27 -3.60 -18.22 7.04
C THR A 27 -3.88 -17.30 5.86
N ASN A 28 -5.16 -16.97 5.62
CA ASN A 28 -5.60 -15.99 4.62
C ASN A 28 -5.32 -14.53 5.03
N VAL A 29 -4.86 -14.28 6.27
CA VAL A 29 -4.44 -12.95 6.70
C VAL A 29 -3.07 -12.63 6.10
N GLU A 30 -3.02 -11.53 5.35
CA GLU A 30 -1.82 -10.90 4.81
C GLU A 30 -1.46 -9.66 5.67
N VAL A 31 -0.21 -9.22 5.62
CA VAL A 31 0.24 -8.01 6.34
C VAL A 31 0.47 -6.88 5.36
N MET A 32 -0.12 -5.72 5.62
CA MET A 32 0.10 -4.51 4.83
C MET A 32 0.88 -3.47 5.64
N ILE A 33 1.98 -2.95 5.08
CA ILE A 33 2.80 -1.93 5.73
C ILE A 33 2.52 -0.55 5.09
N PRO A 34 2.01 0.42 5.87
CA PRO A 34 1.77 1.76 5.37
C PRO A 34 3.02 2.63 5.38
N PHE A 35 2.93 3.79 4.74
CA PHE A 35 3.80 4.96 4.86
C PHE A 35 5.30 4.69 4.79
N VAL A 36 5.70 3.76 3.93
CA VAL A 36 7.09 3.43 3.65
C VAL A 36 7.65 4.47 2.68
N ARG A 37 8.57 5.32 3.13
CA ARG A 37 9.04 6.50 2.38
C ARG A 37 10.19 6.19 1.44
N THR A 38 11.05 5.25 1.82
CA THR A 38 12.28 4.93 1.07
C THR A 38 12.46 3.43 0.94
N VAL A 39 13.21 3.01 -0.08
CA VAL A 39 13.54 1.59 -0.29
C VAL A 39 14.29 1.01 0.91
N GLY A 40 15.17 1.80 1.54
CA GLY A 40 15.86 1.39 2.77
C GLY A 40 14.91 1.21 3.96
N GLU A 41 13.85 2.03 4.07
CA GLU A 41 12.79 1.78 5.07
C GLU A 41 12.04 0.48 4.76
N ALA A 42 11.81 0.16 3.48
CA ALA A 42 11.15 -1.09 3.09
C ALA A 42 11.97 -2.31 3.53
N GLU A 43 13.27 -2.32 3.23
CA GLU A 43 14.20 -3.36 3.67
C GLU A 43 14.17 -3.53 5.20
N GLN A 44 14.33 -2.43 5.94
CA GLN A 44 14.34 -2.45 7.41
C GLN A 44 13.04 -3.00 8.01
N VAL A 45 11.87 -2.64 7.47
CA VAL A 45 10.61 -3.15 8.00
C VAL A 45 10.45 -4.65 7.73
N ILE A 46 10.88 -5.14 6.57
CA ILE A 46 10.86 -6.58 6.28
C ILE A 46 11.76 -7.35 7.24
N ASP A 47 12.94 -6.82 7.57
CA ASP A 47 13.84 -7.41 8.56
C ASP A 47 13.21 -7.41 9.95
N ILE A 48 12.62 -6.29 10.38
CA ILE A 48 11.95 -6.19 11.69
C ILE A 48 10.76 -7.17 11.77
N LEU A 49 9.97 -7.32 10.71
CA LEU A 49 8.90 -8.34 10.66
C LEU A 49 9.47 -9.75 10.84
N ALA A 50 10.57 -10.06 10.15
CA ALA A 50 11.23 -11.35 10.24
C ALA A 50 11.82 -11.61 11.64
N GLU A 51 12.44 -10.60 12.28
CA GLU A 51 12.93 -10.65 13.67
C GLU A 51 11.78 -10.97 14.65
N ASN A 52 10.58 -10.46 14.37
CA ASN A 52 9.39 -10.75 15.16
C ASN A 52 8.72 -12.09 14.80
N GLY A 53 9.24 -12.83 13.81
CA GLY A 53 8.76 -14.15 13.38
C GLY A 53 7.66 -14.13 12.33
N LEU A 54 7.51 -13.02 11.59
CA LEU A 54 6.64 -12.83 10.44
C LEU A 54 7.49 -12.70 9.16
N ARG A 55 8.21 -13.76 8.78
CA ARG A 55 9.03 -13.74 7.56
C ARG A 55 8.16 -13.94 6.31
N ARG A 56 8.33 -13.06 5.32
CA ARG A 56 7.70 -13.17 3.99
C ARG A 56 7.97 -14.56 3.38
N GLY A 57 6.94 -15.21 2.87
CA GLY A 57 6.98 -16.55 2.29
C GLY A 57 6.91 -17.71 3.31
N GLU A 58 7.29 -17.50 4.57
CA GLU A 58 7.12 -18.53 5.60
C GLU A 58 5.63 -18.70 5.94
N ARG A 59 5.18 -19.96 6.00
CA ARG A 59 3.77 -20.30 6.27
C ARG A 59 2.81 -19.53 5.35
N GLY A 60 3.23 -19.27 4.10
CA GLY A 60 2.45 -18.54 3.10
C GLY A 60 2.18 -17.07 3.45
N LEU A 61 2.94 -16.46 4.38
CA LEU A 61 2.77 -15.04 4.69
C LEU A 61 3.11 -14.18 3.48
N LYS A 62 2.16 -13.36 3.05
CA LYS A 62 2.42 -12.25 2.13
C LYS A 62 2.54 -10.93 2.86
N VAL A 63 3.43 -10.09 2.36
CA VAL A 63 3.62 -8.72 2.83
C VAL A 63 3.32 -7.77 1.68
N ILE A 64 2.26 -6.98 1.82
CA ILE A 64 1.83 -5.95 0.87
C ILE A 64 2.34 -4.59 1.36
N MET A 65 2.70 -3.69 0.46
CA MET A 65 2.99 -2.30 0.81
C MET A 65 1.84 -1.40 0.41
N MET A 66 1.46 -0.46 1.28
CA MET A 66 0.57 0.60 0.85
C MET A 66 1.37 1.58 -0.04
N CYS A 67 0.97 1.69 -1.31
CA CYS A 67 1.61 2.57 -2.29
C CYS A 67 0.89 3.92 -2.29
N GLU A 68 1.33 4.81 -1.41
CA GLU A 68 0.60 6.05 -1.07
C GLU A 68 1.48 7.31 -1.09
N ILE A 69 2.79 7.17 -1.33
CA ILE A 69 3.74 8.28 -1.39
C ILE A 69 4.30 8.33 -2.82
N PRO A 70 4.52 9.52 -3.44
CA PRO A 70 5.03 9.61 -4.80
C PRO A 70 6.35 8.85 -5.04
N SER A 71 7.23 8.77 -4.03
CA SER A 71 8.44 7.94 -4.07
C SER A 71 8.15 6.47 -4.38
N ASN A 72 7.02 5.95 -3.93
CA ASN A 72 6.63 4.55 -4.06
C ASN A 72 6.31 4.23 -5.51
N ALA A 73 5.61 5.12 -6.21
CA ALA A 73 5.36 5.00 -7.64
C ALA A 73 6.62 5.23 -8.47
N LEU A 74 7.41 6.26 -8.15
CA LEU A 74 8.64 6.61 -8.88
C LEU A 74 9.72 5.52 -8.80
N LEU A 75 9.77 4.77 -7.69
CA LEU A 75 10.72 3.69 -7.45
C LEU A 75 10.04 2.33 -7.29
N ALA A 76 8.86 2.16 -7.90
CA ALA A 76 8.01 1.00 -7.73
C ALA A 76 8.75 -0.33 -7.92
N ASP A 77 9.53 -0.44 -8.99
CA ASP A 77 10.35 -1.63 -9.29
C ASP A 77 11.25 -2.03 -8.10
N LYS A 78 11.88 -1.05 -7.43
CA LYS A 78 12.79 -1.29 -6.30
C LYS A 78 12.03 -1.69 -5.03
N PHE A 79 10.94 -1.00 -4.73
CA PHE A 79 10.10 -1.37 -3.58
C PHE A 79 9.53 -2.78 -3.73
N LEU A 80 9.13 -3.15 -4.94
CA LEU A 80 8.60 -4.48 -5.24
C LEU A 80 9.62 -5.59 -5.01
N GLU A 81 10.93 -5.34 -4.91
CA GLU A 81 11.89 -6.38 -4.51
C GLU A 81 11.62 -6.87 -3.06
N HIS A 82 11.12 -5.98 -2.20
CA HIS A 82 10.93 -6.21 -0.76
C HIS A 82 9.52 -6.66 -0.37
N VAL A 83 8.50 -6.46 -1.22
CA VAL A 83 7.10 -6.83 -0.93
C VAL A 83 6.46 -7.71 -1.99
N ASP A 84 5.32 -8.32 -1.70
CA ASP A 84 4.57 -9.22 -2.59
C ASP A 84 3.56 -8.51 -3.50
N GLY A 85 3.40 -7.20 -3.30
CA GLY A 85 2.52 -6.37 -4.10
C GLY A 85 2.20 -5.04 -3.43
N PHE A 86 1.32 -4.29 -4.07
CA PHE A 86 0.86 -2.99 -3.62
C PHE A 86 -0.64 -2.96 -3.35
N SER A 87 -1.02 -2.17 -2.36
CA SER A 87 -2.36 -1.61 -2.24
C SER A 87 -2.23 -0.09 -2.35
N ILE A 88 -2.75 0.51 -3.41
CA ILE A 88 -2.60 1.94 -3.63
C ILE A 88 -3.54 2.69 -2.70
N GLY A 89 -2.98 3.49 -1.80
CA GLY A 89 -3.72 4.46 -1.00
C GLY A 89 -3.89 5.75 -1.79
N SER A 90 -4.95 5.82 -2.60
CA SER A 90 -5.15 6.93 -3.55
C SER A 90 -5.41 8.28 -2.88
N ASN A 91 -5.94 8.25 -1.65
CA ASN A 91 -6.10 9.43 -0.81
C ASN A 91 -4.77 10.14 -0.54
N ASP A 92 -3.85 9.48 0.14
CA ASP A 92 -2.55 10.07 0.50
C ASP A 92 -1.67 10.27 -0.74
N MET A 93 -1.77 9.39 -1.74
CA MET A 93 -1.11 9.60 -3.03
C MET A 93 -1.54 10.93 -3.64
N THR A 94 -2.83 11.24 -3.64
CA THR A 94 -3.36 12.51 -4.17
C THR A 94 -2.90 13.70 -3.35
N GLN A 95 -3.01 13.63 -2.02
CA GLN A 95 -2.57 14.69 -1.12
C GLN A 95 -1.09 15.05 -1.31
N LEU A 96 -0.22 14.05 -1.33
CA LEU A 96 1.23 14.24 -1.42
C LEU A 96 1.68 14.61 -2.84
N THR A 97 0.97 14.15 -3.88
CA THR A 97 1.26 14.51 -5.28
C THR A 97 0.90 15.96 -5.57
N LEU A 98 -0.25 16.41 -5.06
CA LEU A 98 -0.78 17.75 -5.32
C LEU A 98 -0.37 18.78 -4.25
N GLY A 99 0.27 18.34 -3.18
CA GLY A 99 0.72 19.20 -2.08
C GLY A 99 -0.43 19.82 -1.30
N LEU A 100 -1.47 19.02 -1.00
CA LEU A 100 -2.68 19.47 -0.35
C LEU A 100 -3.06 18.63 0.86
N ASP A 101 -3.84 19.26 1.74
CA ASP A 101 -4.56 18.63 2.84
C ASP A 101 -6.04 18.66 2.49
N ARG A 102 -6.67 17.48 2.35
CA ARG A 102 -8.07 17.36 1.93
C ARG A 102 -9.06 17.82 3.00
N ASP A 103 -8.63 17.87 4.27
CA ASP A 103 -9.48 18.32 5.37
C ASP A 103 -9.43 19.85 5.52
N SER A 104 -8.50 20.51 4.82
CA SER A 104 -8.42 21.96 4.74
C SER A 104 -9.46 22.52 3.78
N GLY A 105 -10.54 23.09 4.33
CA GLY A 105 -11.61 23.72 3.54
C GLY A 105 -11.15 24.84 2.58
N LEU A 106 -9.92 25.35 2.74
CA LEU A 106 -9.34 26.34 1.84
C LEU A 106 -8.90 25.74 0.49
N ILE A 107 -8.46 24.48 0.48
CA ILE A 107 -7.83 23.84 -0.69
C ILE A 107 -8.41 22.47 -1.04
N ALA A 108 -9.33 21.93 -0.24
CA ALA A 108 -9.96 20.63 -0.46
C ALA A 108 -10.62 20.48 -1.85
N HIS A 109 -11.11 21.59 -2.42
CA HIS A 109 -11.68 21.61 -3.77
C HIS A 109 -10.69 21.27 -4.89
N LEU A 110 -9.38 21.25 -4.59
CA LEU A 110 -8.31 20.85 -5.51
C LEU A 110 -8.01 19.34 -5.44
N PHE A 111 -8.59 18.62 -4.47
CA PHE A 111 -8.43 17.17 -4.37
C PHE A 111 -9.20 16.48 -5.49
N ASP A 112 -8.49 15.80 -6.39
CA ASP A 112 -9.09 14.90 -7.39
C ASP A 112 -8.12 13.75 -7.66
N GLU A 113 -8.53 12.53 -7.32
CA GLU A 113 -7.72 11.31 -7.53
C GLU A 113 -7.54 10.99 -9.03
N ARG A 114 -8.34 11.62 -9.89
CA ARG A 114 -8.27 11.49 -11.36
C ARG A 114 -7.35 12.52 -11.99
N ASN A 115 -6.76 13.42 -11.21
CA ASN A 115 -5.80 14.40 -11.70
C ASN A 115 -4.69 13.69 -12.48
N GLU A 116 -4.22 14.31 -13.57
CA GLU A 116 -3.24 13.70 -14.48
C GLU A 116 -1.94 13.31 -13.77
N ALA A 117 -1.46 14.12 -12.82
CA ALA A 117 -0.26 13.80 -12.04
C ALA A 117 -0.48 12.57 -11.16
N VAL A 118 -1.67 12.44 -10.55
CA VAL A 118 -2.02 11.28 -9.73
C VAL A 118 -2.13 10.04 -10.61
N LYS A 119 -2.90 10.11 -11.71
CA LYS A 119 -3.03 9.01 -12.68
C LYS A 119 -1.67 8.55 -13.22
N ALA A 120 -0.73 9.45 -13.47
CA ALA A 120 0.62 9.09 -13.90
C ALA A 120 1.33 8.22 -12.86
N LEU A 121 1.24 8.57 -11.58
CA LEU A 121 1.85 7.77 -10.49
C LEU A 121 1.13 6.44 -10.27
N LEU A 122 -0.20 6.42 -10.34
CA LEU A 122 -0.99 5.19 -10.28
C LEU A 122 -0.61 4.23 -11.41
N ALA A 123 -0.52 4.74 -12.65
CA ALA A 123 -0.13 3.96 -13.82
C ALA A 123 1.30 3.40 -13.67
N MET A 124 2.25 4.18 -13.14
CA MET A 124 3.61 3.69 -12.85
C MET A 124 3.61 2.54 -11.84
N ALA A 125 2.88 2.68 -10.73
CA ALA A 125 2.80 1.64 -9.70
C ALA A 125 2.14 0.35 -10.22
N ILE A 126 1.03 0.49 -10.97
CA ILE A 126 0.31 -0.64 -11.58
C ILE A 126 1.21 -1.34 -12.60
N ALA A 127 1.81 -0.58 -13.53
CA ALA A 127 2.67 -1.16 -14.56
C ALA A 127 3.87 -1.92 -13.97
N ALA A 128 4.51 -1.37 -12.94
CA ALA A 128 5.63 -2.01 -12.24
C ALA A 128 5.19 -3.32 -11.55
N ALA A 129 4.09 -3.30 -10.80
CA ALA A 129 3.58 -4.50 -10.12
C ALA A 129 3.21 -5.60 -11.11
N ARG A 130 2.52 -5.24 -12.21
CA ARG A 130 2.17 -6.18 -13.26
C ARG A 130 3.39 -6.76 -13.97
N LYS A 131 4.38 -5.92 -14.31
CA LYS A 131 5.65 -6.36 -14.90
C LYS A 131 6.41 -7.33 -13.97
N ALA A 132 6.33 -7.11 -12.66
CA ALA A 132 6.91 -7.99 -11.65
C ALA A 132 6.07 -9.26 -11.38
N GLY A 133 4.87 -9.39 -11.95
CA GLY A 133 3.94 -10.48 -11.66
C GLY A 133 3.43 -10.46 -10.21
N LYS A 134 3.32 -9.26 -9.63
CA LYS A 134 2.94 -9.03 -8.23
C LYS A 134 1.58 -8.36 -8.12
N TYR A 135 0.93 -8.56 -6.98
CA TYR A 135 -0.40 -8.01 -6.72
C TYR A 135 -0.40 -6.48 -6.78
N VAL A 136 -1.45 -5.89 -7.35
CA VAL A 136 -1.74 -4.46 -7.24
C VAL A 136 -3.23 -4.20 -7.09
N GLY A 137 -3.61 -3.76 -5.89
CA GLY A 137 -4.96 -3.26 -5.58
C GLY A 137 -4.98 -1.76 -5.38
N ILE A 138 -6.17 -1.20 -5.22
CA ILE A 138 -6.40 0.19 -4.80
C ILE A 138 -7.46 0.22 -3.70
N CYS A 139 -7.24 1.05 -2.68
CA CYS A 139 -8.19 1.32 -1.62
C CYS A 139 -8.61 2.79 -1.63
N GLY A 140 -9.92 3.03 -1.49
CA GLY A 140 -10.50 4.38 -1.53
C GLY A 140 -11.87 4.38 -2.18
N GLN A 141 -12.65 5.44 -1.95
CA GLN A 141 -13.99 5.58 -2.53
C GLN A 141 -13.99 6.12 -3.96
N GLY A 142 -12.89 6.71 -4.43
CA GLY A 142 -12.79 7.27 -5.79
C GLY A 142 -13.35 6.38 -6.90
N PRO A 143 -13.04 5.07 -6.96
CA PRO A 143 -13.61 4.19 -7.99
C PRO A 143 -15.12 3.98 -7.88
N SER A 144 -15.71 4.10 -6.68
CA SER A 144 -17.16 4.07 -6.46
C SER A 144 -17.80 5.39 -6.88
N ASP A 145 -17.23 6.51 -6.42
CA ASP A 145 -17.75 7.86 -6.66
C ASP A 145 -17.60 8.29 -8.13
N HIS A 146 -16.63 7.72 -8.84
CA HIS A 146 -16.26 8.08 -10.20
C HIS A 146 -16.14 6.82 -11.10
N PRO A 147 -17.23 6.42 -11.78
CA PRO A 147 -17.22 5.23 -12.64
C PRO A 147 -16.20 5.28 -13.79
N ASP A 148 -15.88 6.47 -14.30
CA ASP A 148 -14.83 6.69 -15.30
C ASP A 148 -13.43 6.40 -14.74
N PHE A 149 -13.20 6.66 -13.46
CA PHE A 149 -11.96 6.30 -12.78
C PHE A 149 -11.84 4.80 -12.58
N ALA A 150 -12.92 4.13 -12.16
CA ALA A 150 -12.96 2.66 -12.10
C ALA A 150 -12.68 2.02 -13.47
N ALA A 151 -13.31 2.51 -14.53
CA ALA A 151 -13.06 2.04 -15.89
C ALA A 151 -11.57 2.21 -16.27
N TRP A 152 -11.01 3.38 -16.00
CA TRP A 152 -9.59 3.64 -16.24
C TRP A 152 -8.66 2.70 -15.45
N LEU A 153 -8.96 2.40 -14.18
CA LEU A 153 -8.18 1.45 -13.37
C LEU A 153 -8.22 0.03 -13.95
N VAL A 154 -9.37 -0.41 -14.47
CA VAL A 154 -9.51 -1.69 -15.17
C VAL A 154 -8.70 -1.70 -16.47
N GLU A 155 -8.66 -0.58 -17.21
CA GLU A 155 -7.83 -0.44 -18.41
C GLU A 155 -6.33 -0.52 -18.09
N GLN A 156 -5.88 0.06 -16.97
CA GLN A 156 -4.51 -0.13 -16.46
C GLN A 156 -4.26 -1.58 -15.99
N GLY A 157 -5.34 -2.30 -15.68
CA GLY A 157 -5.39 -3.69 -15.20
C GLY A 157 -4.96 -3.83 -13.76
N ILE A 158 -5.59 -3.04 -12.89
CA ILE A 158 -5.62 -3.29 -11.44
C ILE A 158 -6.18 -4.69 -11.15
N ASP A 159 -5.66 -5.36 -10.11
CA ASP A 159 -6.13 -6.70 -9.72
C ASP A 159 -7.41 -6.63 -8.87
N SER A 160 -7.54 -5.59 -8.04
CA SER A 160 -8.69 -5.44 -7.15
C SER A 160 -8.96 -3.99 -6.77
N VAL A 161 -10.22 -3.71 -6.43
CA VAL A 161 -10.68 -2.43 -5.88
C VAL A 161 -11.34 -2.70 -4.53
N SER A 162 -10.88 -2.04 -3.47
CA SER A 162 -11.44 -2.15 -2.12
C SER A 162 -12.28 -0.92 -1.77
N LEU A 163 -13.58 -1.14 -1.62
CA LEU A 163 -14.61 -0.12 -1.37
C LEU A 163 -15.24 -0.28 0.01
N ASN A 164 -16.11 0.67 0.35
CA ASN A 164 -16.95 0.52 1.53
C ASN A 164 -18.03 -0.54 1.21
N PRO A 165 -18.58 -1.25 2.22
CA PRO A 165 -19.54 -2.31 1.96
C PRO A 165 -20.94 -1.87 1.48
N ASP A 166 -21.30 -0.59 1.61
CA ASP A 166 -22.61 -0.02 1.29
C ASP A 166 -22.83 0.26 -0.21
#